data_AF-A0ABD0PFA3-F1
#
_entry.id   AF-A0ABD0PFA3-F1
#
_cell.length_a   1.000
_cell.length_b   1.000
_cell.length_c   1.000
_cell.angle_alpha   90.00
_cell.angle_beta   90.00
_cell.angle_gamma   90.00
#
_symmetry.space_group_name_H-M   'P 1'
#
loop_
_entity.id
_entity.type
_entity.pdbx_description
1 polymer ?
#
loop_
_entity_poly.entity_id
_entity_poly.type
_entity_poly.pdbx_seq_one_letter_code
_entity_poly.pdbx_strand_id
1 'polypeptide(L)'
;QNPGPHPPQALSQSDSTLAPPSVVSTNTASLSSGPAKCSRTYITFSDDESFQRFFPQSPPPRIPVQEICPVTHKPALYRDPITDIPYANVQAFRIIREAYKKYVAAHGLPCTGTATPADSTAKNLRQKIIIKQGM
;
A
#
# COMPACT_ATOMS: atom_id res chain seq x y z
N GLN A 1 34.38 -55.90 21.75
CA GLN A 1 34.79 -55.44 20.41
C GLN A 1 33.71 -54.50 19.90
N ASN A 2 34.05 -53.23 19.80
CA ASN A 2 33.15 -52.12 19.52
C ASN A 2 33.53 -51.60 18.11
N PRO A 3 32.65 -51.65 17.09
CA PRO A 3 32.99 -51.12 15.78
C PRO A 3 32.87 -49.58 15.81
N GLY A 4 33.97 -48.92 15.46
CA GLY A 4 34.08 -47.46 15.39
C GLY A 4 33.22 -46.81 14.30
N PRO A 5 33.16 -45.46 14.28
CA PRO A 5 32.13 -44.70 13.60
C PRO A 5 32.41 -44.48 12.11
N HIS A 6 31.36 -44.52 11.31
CA HIS A 6 31.36 -44.12 9.89
C HIS A 6 31.52 -42.59 9.75
N PRO A 7 32.16 -42.08 8.69
CA PRO A 7 32.18 -40.65 8.36
C PRO A 7 30.88 -40.23 7.63
N PRO A 8 30.31 -39.05 7.91
CA PRO A 8 29.22 -38.53 7.10
C PRO A 8 29.77 -38.00 5.77
N GLN A 9 29.19 -38.50 4.68
CA GLN A 9 29.47 -38.08 3.31
C GLN A 9 29.06 -36.61 3.10
N ALA A 10 29.94 -35.86 2.44
CA ALA A 10 29.64 -34.52 1.93
C ALA A 10 28.58 -34.61 0.83
N LEU A 11 27.38 -34.12 1.11
CA LEU A 11 26.33 -33.93 0.10
C LEU A 11 26.61 -32.64 -0.66
N SER A 12 27.23 -32.84 -1.83
CA SER A 12 27.19 -31.90 -2.94
C SER A 12 25.78 -31.90 -3.54
N GLN A 13 25.10 -30.76 -3.51
CA GLN A 13 23.89 -30.48 -4.30
C GLN A 13 24.03 -29.03 -4.80
N SER A 14 24.63 -28.87 -5.98
CA SER A 14 23.95 -28.64 -7.25
C SER A 14 23.27 -27.27 -7.32
N ASP A 15 24.00 -26.35 -7.92
CA ASP A 15 23.52 -25.11 -8.53
C ASP A 15 22.28 -25.39 -9.39
N SER A 16 21.21 -24.65 -9.14
CA SER A 16 20.07 -24.58 -10.03
C SER A 16 19.60 -23.14 -10.05
N THR A 17 20.33 -22.37 -10.85
CA THR A 17 19.88 -21.13 -11.45
C THR A 17 18.55 -21.38 -12.17
N LEU A 18 17.43 -21.18 -11.46
CA LEU A 18 16.11 -21.05 -12.08
C LEU A 18 15.98 -19.61 -12.55
N ALA A 19 16.21 -19.41 -13.85
CA ALA A 19 15.77 -18.23 -14.57
C ALA A 19 14.27 -17.99 -14.30
N PRO A 20 13.82 -16.74 -14.08
CA PRO A 20 12.40 -16.47 -14.04
C PRO A 20 11.78 -16.76 -15.42
N PRO A 21 10.66 -17.51 -15.51
CA PRO A 21 9.91 -17.57 -16.74
C PRO A 21 9.36 -16.17 -17.03
N SER A 22 9.82 -15.59 -18.13
CA SER A 22 9.22 -14.42 -18.76
C SER A 22 7.76 -14.74 -19.11
N VAL A 23 6.85 -14.42 -18.21
CA VAL A 23 5.43 -14.28 -18.54
C VAL A 23 5.30 -13.03 -19.38
N VAL A 24 5.30 -13.22 -20.70
CA VAL A 24 4.81 -12.25 -21.67
C VAL A 24 3.33 -12.01 -21.38
N SER A 25 3.06 -11.01 -20.55
CA SER A 25 1.75 -10.35 -20.55
C SER A 25 1.79 -9.30 -21.65
N THR A 26 1.45 -9.72 -22.86
CA THR A 26 1.05 -8.84 -23.96
C THR A 26 -0.22 -8.11 -23.57
N ASN A 27 -0.06 -6.97 -22.90
CA ASN A 27 -0.91 -5.82 -23.14
C ASN A 27 -0.09 -4.54 -23.01
N THR A 28 1.01 -4.49 -23.76
CA THR A 28 1.67 -3.24 -24.11
C THR A 28 0.76 -2.55 -25.11
N ALA A 29 -0.17 -1.72 -24.63
CA ALA A 29 -0.72 -0.66 -25.46
C ALA A 29 0.44 0.28 -25.80
N SER A 30 1.09 -0.03 -26.91
CA SER A 30 2.08 0.80 -27.58
C SER A 30 1.40 2.11 -28.01
N LEU A 31 1.42 3.12 -27.14
CA LEU A 31 1.24 4.50 -27.59
C LEU A 31 2.63 5.02 -27.95
N SER A 32 2.93 4.92 -29.24
CA SER A 32 4.05 5.57 -29.89
C SER A 32 4.22 7.01 -29.40
N SER A 33 5.26 7.27 -28.62
CA SER A 33 5.59 8.61 -28.12
C SER A 33 6.30 9.43 -29.21
N GLY A 34 5.57 9.76 -30.29
CA GLY A 34 5.83 11.03 -30.94
C GLY A 34 5.37 12.17 -30.02
N PRO A 35 5.88 13.41 -30.14
CA PRO A 35 5.35 14.54 -29.39
C PRO A 35 3.84 14.62 -29.68
N ALA A 36 3.02 14.47 -28.64
CA ALA A 36 1.58 14.54 -28.76
C ALA A 36 1.22 15.91 -29.36
N LYS A 37 0.64 15.90 -30.57
CA LYS A 37 0.19 17.12 -31.24
C LYS A 37 -1.10 17.54 -30.57
N CYS A 38 -1.09 18.69 -29.88
CA CYS A 38 -2.26 19.28 -29.24
C CYS A 38 -2.58 20.61 -29.92
N SER A 39 -3.84 20.80 -30.33
CA SER A 39 -4.36 22.09 -30.78
C SER A 39 -5.17 22.73 -29.66
N ARG A 40 -4.92 24.02 -29.39
CA ARG A 40 -5.66 24.78 -28.40
C ARG A 40 -6.63 25.73 -29.08
N THR A 41 -7.92 25.46 -28.95
CA THR A 41 -9.00 26.32 -29.45
C THR A 41 -9.73 26.94 -28.27
N TYR A 42 -10.06 28.23 -28.38
CA TYR A 42 -10.83 28.96 -27.37
C TYR A 42 -12.23 29.24 -27.91
N ILE A 43 -13.24 29.04 -27.06
CA ILE A 43 -14.64 29.37 -27.34
C ILE A 43 -15.09 30.31 -26.22
N THR A 44 -15.63 31.47 -26.59
CA THR A 44 -16.14 32.47 -25.65
C THR A 44 -17.66 32.51 -25.76
N PHE A 45 -18.34 32.45 -24.62
CA PHE A 45 -19.78 32.59 -24.52
C PHE A 45 -20.14 33.99 -24.01
N SER A 46 -21.28 34.51 -24.43
CA SER A 46 -21.79 35.81 -23.97
C SER A 46 -22.35 35.75 -22.55
N ASP A 47 -22.80 34.57 -22.12
CA ASP A 47 -23.44 34.31 -20.84
C ASP A 47 -22.89 33.02 -20.19
N ASP A 48 -22.84 33.02 -18.85
CA ASP A 48 -22.33 31.89 -18.06
C ASP A 48 -23.34 30.72 -18.01
N GLU A 49 -24.63 30.99 -18.23
CA GLU A 49 -25.68 29.97 -18.22
C GLU A 49 -25.51 28.98 -19.37
N SER A 50 -25.22 29.47 -20.57
CA SER A 50 -24.88 28.64 -21.73
C SER A 50 -23.65 27.77 -21.45
N PHE A 51 -22.60 28.35 -20.85
CA PHE A 51 -21.41 27.59 -20.49
C PHE A 51 -21.74 26.43 -19.54
N GLN A 52 -22.51 26.68 -18.48
CA GLN A 52 -22.90 25.65 -17.52
C GLN A 52 -23.85 24.59 -18.10
N ARG A 53 -24.73 24.97 -19.04
CA ARG A 53 -25.66 24.04 -19.71
C ARG A 53 -24.93 23.08 -20.66
N PHE A 54 -23.93 23.57 -21.39
CA PHE A 54 -23.25 22.79 -22.43
C PHE A 54 -22.01 22.04 -21.92
N PHE A 55 -21.37 22.51 -20.85
CA PHE A 55 -20.24 21.82 -20.22
C PHE A 55 -20.69 21.21 -18.89
N PRO A 56 -20.91 19.88 -18.82
CA PRO A 56 -21.29 19.24 -17.57
C PRO A 56 -20.22 19.52 -16.51
N GLN A 57 -20.64 20.01 -15.35
CA GLN A 57 -19.75 20.14 -14.19
C GLN A 57 -19.43 18.73 -13.67
N SER A 58 -18.46 18.08 -14.30
CA SER A 58 -17.91 16.84 -13.77
C SER A 58 -17.23 17.17 -12.45
N PRO A 59 -17.49 16.41 -11.36
CA PRO A 59 -16.67 16.53 -10.17
C PRO A 59 -15.20 16.35 -10.58
N PRO A 60 -14.26 17.07 -9.93
CA PRO A 60 -12.84 16.93 -10.21
C PRO A 60 -12.44 15.45 -10.23
N PRO A 61 -11.61 15.01 -11.19
CA PRO A 61 -11.12 13.64 -11.21
C PRO A 61 -10.56 13.30 -9.84
N ARG A 62 -11.08 12.23 -9.21
CA ARG A 62 -10.51 11.74 -7.96
C ARG A 62 -9.14 11.17 -8.28
N ILE A 63 -8.09 11.92 -8.01
CA ILE A 63 -6.72 11.43 -8.14
C ILE A 63 -6.59 10.28 -7.14
N PRO A 64 -6.26 9.05 -7.57
CA PRO A 64 -6.03 7.96 -6.65
C PRO A 64 -4.90 8.34 -5.69
N VAL A 65 -5.21 8.44 -4.40
CA VAL A 65 -4.19 8.72 -3.38
C VAL A 65 -3.33 7.47 -3.25
N GLN A 66 -2.07 7.57 -3.65
CA GLN A 66 -1.11 6.51 -3.40
C GLN A 66 -0.74 6.52 -1.92
N GLU A 67 -0.96 5.40 -1.24
CA GLU A 67 -0.57 5.25 0.16
C GLU A 67 0.95 5.26 0.29
N ILE A 68 1.45 5.75 1.41
CA ILE A 68 2.88 5.89 1.65
C ILE A 68 3.35 4.75 2.58
N CYS A 69 4.43 4.08 2.19
CA CYS A 69 5.06 3.08 3.04
C CYS A 69 5.65 3.73 4.30
N PRO A 70 5.31 3.25 5.52
CA PRO A 70 5.80 3.84 6.76
C PRO A 70 7.29 3.57 7.02
N VAL A 71 7.89 2.60 6.32
CA VAL A 71 9.33 2.29 6.47
C VAL A 71 10.18 3.19 5.58
N THR A 72 9.80 3.37 4.31
CA THR A 72 10.64 4.04 3.31
C THR A 72 10.14 5.42 2.91
N HIS A 73 8.94 5.83 3.36
CA HIS A 73 8.26 7.07 2.96
C HIS A 73 8.09 7.24 1.44
N LYS A 74 8.05 6.12 0.70
CA LYS A 74 7.82 6.08 -0.75
C LYS A 74 6.38 5.62 -1.02
N PRO A 75 5.81 5.93 -2.19
CA PRO A 75 4.55 5.33 -2.60
C PRO A 75 4.59 3.82 -2.50
N ALA A 76 3.57 3.24 -1.86
CA ALA A 76 3.43 1.81 -1.68
C ALA A 76 2.91 1.17 -2.96
N LEU A 77 3.43 -0.02 -3.26
CA LEU A 77 3.02 -0.82 -4.41
C LEU A 77 2.07 -1.96 -3.97
N TYR A 78 2.13 -2.35 -2.70
CA TYR A 78 1.41 -3.49 -2.15
C TYR A 78 0.99 -3.25 -0.69
N ARG A 79 0.10 -4.10 -0.17
CA ARG A 79 -0.27 -4.18 1.24
C ARG A 79 0.08 -5.56 1.80
N ASP A 80 0.44 -5.60 3.07
CA ASP A 80 0.72 -6.86 3.77
C ASP A 80 -0.58 -7.56 4.19
N PRO A 81 -0.88 -8.80 3.75
CA PRO A 81 -2.19 -9.44 3.97
C PRO A 81 -2.56 -9.74 5.44
N ILE A 82 -1.64 -9.61 6.39
CA ILE A 82 -1.93 -9.83 7.81
C ILE A 82 -1.99 -8.52 8.58
N THR A 83 -1.05 -7.60 8.34
CA THR A 83 -1.01 -6.33 9.07
C THR A 83 -1.76 -5.20 8.38
N ASP A 84 -2.12 -5.40 7.11
CA ASP A 84 -2.73 -4.39 6.24
C ASP A 84 -1.89 -3.10 6.11
N ILE A 85 -0.57 -3.21 6.33
CA ILE A 85 0.36 -2.08 6.23
C ILE A 85 0.84 -1.93 4.77
N PRO A 86 0.77 -0.72 4.18
CA PRO A 86 1.27 -0.47 2.83
C PRO A 86 2.81 -0.49 2.77
N TYR A 87 3.39 -1.10 1.74
CA TYR A 87 4.85 -1.16 1.55
C TYR A 87 5.31 -0.99 0.10
N ALA A 88 6.50 -0.41 -0.06
CA ALA A 88 7.05 -0.07 -1.38
C ALA A 88 7.96 -1.17 -1.97
N ASN A 89 8.64 -1.96 -1.13
CA ASN A 89 9.57 -3.01 -1.58
C ASN A 89 9.70 -4.15 -0.56
N VAL A 90 10.44 -5.20 -0.94
CA VAL A 90 10.64 -6.41 -0.13
C VAL A 90 11.38 -6.14 1.18
N GLN A 91 12.33 -5.21 1.22
CA GLN A 91 13.04 -4.88 2.47
C GLN A 91 12.09 -4.27 3.50
N ALA A 92 11.22 -3.35 3.07
CA ALA A 92 10.18 -2.78 3.92
C ALA A 92 9.22 -3.85 4.45
N PHE A 93 8.82 -4.80 3.61
CA PHE A 93 7.98 -5.94 4.04
C PHE A 93 8.64 -6.76 5.16
N ARG A 94 9.95 -7.06 5.04
CA ARG A 94 10.69 -7.81 6.08
C ARG A 94 10.69 -7.06 7.41
N ILE A 95 10.98 -5.75 7.38
CA ILE A 95 10.98 -4.89 8.58
C ILE A 95 9.60 -4.90 9.24
N ILE A 96 8.53 -4.71 8.46
CA ILE A 96 7.14 -4.73 8.95
C ILE A 96 6.83 -6.07 9.63
N ARG A 97 7.17 -7.20 9.00
CA ARG A 97 6.89 -8.53 9.55
C ARG A 97 7.71 -8.88 10.77
N GLU A 98 8.96 -8.46 10.83
CA GLU A 98 9.79 -8.63 12.02
C GLU A 98 9.24 -7.82 13.19
N ALA A 99 8.81 -6.59 12.95
CA ALA A 99 8.15 -5.76 13.96
C ALA A 99 6.84 -6.39 14.43
N TYR A 100 6.02 -6.91 13.51
CA TYR A 100 4.76 -7.58 13.86
C TYR A 100 4.98 -8.83 14.71
N LYS A 101 5.98 -9.67 14.39
CA LYS A 101 6.32 -10.85 15.22
C LYS A 101 6.65 -10.45 16.65
N LYS A 102 7.46 -9.40 16.84
CA LYS A 102 7.81 -8.87 18.16
C LYS A 102 6.59 -8.32 18.89
N TYR A 103 5.73 -7.60 18.16
CA TYR A 103 4.49 -7.05 18.70
C TYR A 103 3.57 -8.17 19.23
N VAL A 104 3.33 -9.21 18.44
CA VAL A 104 2.48 -10.36 18.83
C VAL A 104 3.09 -11.11 20.00
N ALA A 105 4.40 -11.30 20.05
CA ALA A 105 5.05 -11.97 21.18
C ALA A 105 4.89 -11.19 22.49
N ALA A 106 4.88 -9.85 22.44
CA ALA A 106 4.75 -8.98 23.61
C ALA A 106 3.30 -8.73 24.03
N HIS A 107 2.36 -8.65 23.09
CA HIS A 107 0.97 -8.23 23.33
C HIS A 107 -0.04 -9.38 23.16
N GLY A 108 0.40 -10.56 22.74
CA GLY A 108 -0.48 -11.65 22.31
C GLY A 108 -1.04 -11.43 20.90
N LEU A 109 -1.83 -12.38 20.41
CA LEU A 109 -2.53 -12.22 19.14
C LEU A 109 -3.56 -11.09 19.26
N PRO A 110 -3.51 -10.05 18.41
CA PRO A 110 -4.68 -9.21 18.23
C PRO A 110 -5.77 -10.11 17.62
N CYS A 111 -6.81 -10.44 18.41
CA CYS A 111 -7.99 -11.12 17.89
C CYS A 111 -8.55 -10.31 16.72
N THR A 112 -8.36 -10.80 15.50
CA THR A 112 -9.00 -10.24 14.30
C THR A 112 -10.37 -10.88 14.19
N GLY A 113 -11.41 -10.05 14.21
CA GLY A 113 -12.78 -10.47 14.48
C GLY A 113 -13.36 -11.45 13.46
N THR A 114 -13.71 -12.64 13.94
CA THR A 114 -15.08 -13.12 13.79
C THR A 114 -15.87 -12.65 15.02
N ALA A 115 -17.01 -12.02 14.78
CA ALA A 115 -17.81 -11.29 15.76
C ALA A 115 -18.13 -12.06 17.05
N THR A 116 -17.87 -11.42 18.20
CA THR A 116 -18.69 -11.51 19.41
C THR A 116 -18.85 -10.08 19.96
N PRO A 117 -20.08 -9.58 20.14
CA PRO A 117 -20.29 -8.27 20.74
C PRO A 117 -20.14 -8.42 22.25
N ALA A 118 -19.04 -7.91 22.80
CA ALA A 118 -18.92 -7.66 24.22
C ALA A 118 -18.61 -6.18 24.41
N ASP A 119 -19.51 -5.51 25.10
CA ASP A 119 -19.54 -4.09 25.43
C ASP A 119 -18.17 -3.54 25.87
N SER A 120 -17.75 -2.44 25.26
CA SER A 120 -16.72 -1.56 25.83
C SER A 120 -16.95 -0.13 25.33
N THR A 121 -17.92 0.50 25.98
CA THR A 121 -18.15 1.94 25.94
C THR A 121 -16.93 2.66 26.54
N ALA A 122 -16.06 3.19 25.68
CA ALA A 122 -15.02 4.15 26.08
C ALA A 122 -15.18 5.43 25.24
N LYS A 123 -16.15 6.24 25.64
CA LYS A 123 -16.34 7.61 25.16
C LYS A 123 -15.13 8.46 25.57
N ASN A 124 -14.27 8.74 24.61
CA ASN A 124 -13.21 9.73 24.72
C ASN A 124 -13.84 11.12 24.93
N LEU A 125 -13.78 11.60 26.16
CA LEU A 125 -14.23 12.93 26.55
C LEU A 125 -13.29 13.96 25.91
N ARG A 126 -13.72 14.61 24.83
CA ARG A 126 -13.04 15.78 24.29
C ARG A 126 -13.04 16.87 25.37
N GLN A 127 -11.87 17.12 25.96
CA GLN A 127 -11.66 18.28 26.82
C GLN A 127 -11.72 19.55 25.96
N LYS A 128 -12.83 20.29 26.09
CA LYS A 128 -12.97 21.65 25.55
C LYS A 128 -12.20 22.59 26.46
N ILE A 129 -11.03 23.04 26.02
CA ILE A 129 -10.29 24.14 26.65
C ILE A 129 -11.09 25.43 26.43
N ILE A 130 -11.50 26.08 27.52
CA ILE A 130 -12.10 27.42 27.50
C ILE A 130 -10.95 28.42 27.65
N ILE A 131 -10.68 29.19 26.60
CA ILE A 131 -9.77 30.34 26.68
C ILE A 131 -10.56 31.49 27.33
N LYS A 132 -10.18 31.86 28.56
CA LYS A 132 -10.72 33.01 29.29
C LYS A 132 -10.15 34.28 28.66
N GLN A 133 -10.96 35.01 27.90
CA GLN A 133 -10.63 36.37 27.44
C GLN A 133 -10.77 37.31 28.64
N GLY A 134 -9.68 37.98 28.99
CA GLY A 134 -9.65 39.06 29.98
C GLY A 134 -10.00 40.40 29.33
N MET A 135 -10.58 41.29 30.14
CA MET A 135 -11.01 42.64 29.79
C MET A 135 -9.84 43.56 29.41
#